data_AF-A0A7C1SZ57-F1
#
_entry.id   AF-A0A7C1SZ57-F1
#
_cell.length_a   1.000
_cell.length_b   1.000
_cell.length_c   1.000
_cell.angle_alpha   90.00
_cell.angle_beta   90.00
_cell.angle_gamma   90.00
#
_symmetry.space_group_name_H-M   'P 1'
#
loop_
_entity.id
_entity.type
_entity.pdbx_description
1 polymer ?
#
loop_
_entity_poly.entity_id
_entity_poly.type
_entity_poly.pdbx_seq_one_letter_code
_entity_poly.pdbx_strand_id
1 'polypeptide(L)'
;DIVLASNMISVGMDVSRLGLMLVNGQPKTIAEYIQATSRVGRDRRWPGLVVTLFNAAKSRDRSRYETFASWHGSLYREVEATSVTPFAPRARDRALHAPYVALVRHLIDGMSDPGMIEHHQQEAEDLLERIVQRIERIDPSEAAPARKQLNEFLDGWFDFQGLRSYWSDHEQALLSSAETAAARGNRSRYKGQKPTPNSLRSVEPSTPFVLLEAPRSREEAR
;
A
#
# COMPACT_ATOMS: atom_id res chain seq x y z
N ASP A 1 -0.65 -32.04 12.06
CA ASP A 1 -0.71 -30.64 12.55
C ASP A 1 -2.05 -30.02 12.25
N ILE A 2 -2.59 -29.24 13.18
CA ILE A 2 -3.85 -28.52 13.04
C ILE A 2 -3.56 -27.05 13.36
N VAL A 3 -4.02 -26.14 12.52
CA VAL A 3 -3.89 -24.70 12.73
C VAL A 3 -5.27 -24.07 12.71
N LEU A 4 -5.60 -23.33 13.76
CA LEU A 4 -6.77 -22.47 13.81
C LEU A 4 -6.35 -21.07 13.37
N ALA A 5 -7.09 -20.49 12.43
CA ALA A 5 -6.83 -19.11 12.00
C ALA A 5 -8.10 -18.39 11.60
N SER A 6 -8.07 -17.07 11.74
CA SER A 6 -9.08 -16.15 11.23
C SER A 6 -8.76 -15.75 9.78
N ASN A 7 -9.31 -14.62 9.33
CA ASN A 7 -9.00 -14.00 8.04
C ASN A 7 -7.48 -13.81 7.80
N MET A 8 -6.61 -13.94 8.80
CA MET A 8 -5.15 -13.89 8.61
C MET A 8 -4.58 -15.01 7.73
N ILE A 9 -5.24 -16.16 7.54
CA ILE A 9 -4.80 -17.15 6.52
C ILE A 9 -5.07 -16.65 5.10
N SER A 10 -6.00 -15.70 4.86
CA SER A 10 -6.24 -15.24 3.48
C SER A 10 -5.04 -14.47 2.91
N VAL A 11 -4.18 -13.86 3.74
CA VAL A 11 -3.04 -13.03 3.33
C VAL A 11 -1.70 -13.61 3.81
N GLY A 12 -0.78 -13.88 2.88
CA GLY A 12 0.67 -13.92 3.16
C GLY A 12 1.33 -15.16 3.78
N MET A 13 0.61 -16.15 4.34
CA MET A 13 1.26 -17.37 4.87
C MET A 13 1.30 -18.51 3.84
N ASP A 14 2.45 -18.76 3.20
CA ASP A 14 2.61 -19.88 2.26
C ASP A 14 2.87 -21.19 3.00
N VAL A 15 1.81 -21.98 3.21
CA VAL A 15 1.91 -23.32 3.81
C VAL A 15 1.52 -24.33 2.75
N SER A 16 2.52 -24.95 2.13
CA SER A 16 2.35 -25.83 0.96
C SER A 16 1.67 -27.18 1.27
N ARG A 17 1.34 -27.46 2.55
CA ARG A 17 0.98 -28.80 3.06
C ARG A 17 -0.43 -28.92 3.64
N LEU A 18 -1.37 -28.03 3.30
CA LEU A 18 -2.75 -28.13 3.79
C LEU A 18 -3.58 -29.10 2.93
N GLY A 19 -3.90 -30.27 3.50
CA GLY A 19 -4.74 -31.29 2.87
C GLY A 19 -6.23 -31.21 3.25
N LEU A 20 -6.56 -30.56 4.37
CA LEU A 20 -7.94 -30.38 4.85
C LEU A 20 -8.13 -28.97 5.38
N MET A 21 -9.23 -28.33 5.01
CA MET A 21 -9.67 -27.04 5.58
C MET A 21 -11.14 -27.09 5.95
N LEU A 22 -11.43 -26.59 7.14
CA LEU A 22 -12.78 -26.33 7.62
C LEU A 22 -13.03 -24.83 7.60
N VAL A 23 -13.95 -24.38 6.74
CA VAL A 23 -14.40 -22.98 6.70
C VAL A 23 -15.60 -22.86 7.63
N ASN A 24 -15.42 -22.24 8.80
CA ASN A 24 -16.48 -22.11 9.81
C ASN A 24 -17.26 -20.79 9.63
N GLY A 25 -18.43 -20.90 9.01
CA GLY A 25 -19.31 -19.80 8.62
C GLY A 25 -18.90 -19.14 7.31
N GLN A 26 -19.78 -18.31 6.76
CA GLN A 26 -19.49 -17.57 5.53
C GLN A 26 -18.42 -16.47 5.80
N PRO A 27 -17.27 -16.47 5.08
CA PRO A 27 -16.33 -15.35 5.09
C PRO A 27 -16.98 -14.03 4.68
N LYS A 28 -16.41 -12.88 5.06
CA LYS A 28 -17.09 -11.58 4.83
C LYS A 28 -17.28 -11.31 3.34
N THR A 29 -16.29 -11.67 2.52
CA THR A 29 -16.34 -11.50 1.07
C THR A 29 -16.05 -12.83 0.36
N ILE A 30 -16.47 -12.93 -0.90
CA ILE A 30 -16.16 -14.08 -1.76
C ILE A 30 -14.66 -14.14 -2.10
N ALA A 31 -14.01 -12.97 -2.23
CA ALA A 31 -12.56 -12.91 -2.41
C ALA A 31 -11.81 -13.57 -1.24
N GLU A 32 -12.21 -13.31 0.00
CA GLU A 32 -11.64 -13.98 1.18
C GLU A 32 -11.85 -15.50 1.14
N TYR A 33 -13.04 -15.95 0.75
CA TYR A 33 -13.33 -17.37 0.57
C TYR A 33 -12.40 -18.02 -0.46
N ILE A 34 -12.25 -17.42 -1.64
CA ILE A 34 -11.37 -17.93 -2.71
C ILE A 34 -9.91 -17.95 -2.24
N GLN A 35 -9.44 -16.86 -1.66
CA GLN A 35 -8.05 -16.73 -1.18
C GLN A 35 -7.73 -17.74 -0.07
N ALA A 36 -8.67 -18.01 0.83
CA ALA A 36 -8.47 -18.96 1.92
C ALA A 36 -8.53 -20.41 1.41
N THR A 37 -9.55 -20.77 0.63
CA THR A 37 -9.78 -22.15 0.18
C THR A 37 -8.81 -22.61 -0.90
N SER A 38 -8.29 -21.70 -1.74
CA SER A 38 -7.27 -22.01 -2.76
C SER A 38 -5.90 -22.43 -2.20
N ARG A 39 -5.72 -22.42 -0.87
CA ARG A 39 -4.49 -22.87 -0.20
C ARG A 39 -4.47 -24.38 0.04
N VAL A 40 -5.61 -25.05 -0.06
CA VAL A 40 -5.74 -26.50 0.16
C VAL A 40 -5.63 -27.25 -1.15
N GLY A 41 -4.97 -28.41 -1.14
CA GLY A 41 -4.85 -29.27 -2.32
C GLY A 41 -3.92 -28.75 -3.41
N ARG A 42 -2.93 -27.91 -3.07
CA ARG A 42 -1.93 -27.38 -4.01
C ARG A 42 -0.88 -28.41 -4.44
N ASP A 43 -0.57 -29.39 -3.59
CA ASP A 43 0.38 -30.46 -3.92
C ASP A 43 -0.35 -31.60 -4.63
N ARG A 44 0.02 -31.89 -5.88
CA ARG A 44 -0.56 -33.00 -6.66
C ARG A 44 -0.42 -34.37 -5.99
N ARG A 45 0.53 -34.52 -5.06
CA ARG A 45 0.77 -35.77 -4.32
C ARG A 45 -0.32 -36.06 -3.27
N TRP A 46 -1.04 -35.03 -2.81
CA TRP A 46 -2.00 -35.17 -1.72
C TRP A 46 -3.33 -34.50 -2.09
N PRO A 47 -4.47 -35.23 -2.07
CA PRO A 47 -5.76 -34.62 -2.34
C PRO A 47 -6.09 -33.57 -1.27
N GLY A 48 -6.72 -32.47 -1.70
CA GLY A 48 -7.24 -31.43 -0.82
C GLY A 48 -8.74 -31.55 -0.62
N LEU A 49 -9.21 -31.41 0.62
CA LEU A 49 -10.63 -31.33 0.94
C LEU A 49 -10.94 -30.01 1.66
N VAL A 50 -11.95 -29.30 1.18
CA VAL A 50 -12.48 -28.10 1.83
C VAL A 50 -13.91 -28.39 2.25
N VAL A 51 -14.21 -28.24 3.53
CA VAL A 51 -15.55 -28.38 4.08
C VAL A 51 -16.01 -27.02 4.59
N THR A 52 -17.11 -26.51 4.06
CA THR A 52 -17.73 -25.25 4.54
C THR A 52 -18.87 -25.59 5.49
N LEU A 53 -18.75 -25.17 6.75
CA LEU A 53 -19.81 -25.30 7.76
C LEU A 53 -20.57 -23.99 7.88
N PHE A 54 -21.86 -23.99 7.61
CA PHE A 54 -22.71 -22.82 7.75
C PHE A 54 -23.52 -22.88 9.05
N ASN A 55 -23.70 -21.73 9.70
CA ASN A 55 -24.56 -21.65 10.89
C ASN A 55 -26.00 -21.31 10.50
N ALA A 56 -26.92 -22.27 10.69
CA ALA A 56 -28.34 -22.11 10.35
C ALA A 56 -29.05 -20.97 11.11
N ALA A 57 -28.55 -20.57 12.28
CA ALA A 57 -29.09 -19.44 13.04
C ALA A 57 -28.71 -18.07 12.43
N LYS A 58 -27.75 -18.03 11.49
CA LYS A 58 -27.35 -16.79 10.80
C LYS A 58 -28.00 -16.74 9.42
N SER A 59 -28.88 -15.76 9.21
CA SER A 59 -29.60 -15.58 7.94
C SER A 59 -28.67 -15.53 6.71
N ARG A 60 -27.48 -14.89 6.85
CA ARG A 60 -26.47 -14.82 5.78
C ARG A 60 -25.91 -16.19 5.41
N ASP A 61 -25.56 -16.99 6.41
CA ASP A 61 -25.00 -18.32 6.21
C ASP A 61 -26.06 -19.26 5.61
N ARG A 62 -27.32 -19.14 6.04
CA ARG A 62 -28.44 -19.89 5.46
C ARG A 62 -28.63 -19.56 3.97
N SER A 63 -28.69 -18.28 3.61
CA SER A 63 -28.83 -17.85 2.22
C SER A 63 -27.66 -18.35 1.34
N ARG A 64 -26.44 -18.36 1.88
CA ARG A 64 -25.25 -18.87 1.18
C ARG A 64 -25.22 -20.39 1.06
N TYR A 65 -25.76 -21.10 2.05
CA TYR A 65 -25.95 -22.55 1.97
C TYR A 65 -26.97 -22.92 0.88
N GLU A 66 -28.12 -22.24 0.85
CA GLU A 66 -29.18 -22.48 -0.14
C GLU A 66 -28.71 -22.28 -1.59
N THR A 67 -27.77 -21.36 -1.80
CA THR A 67 -27.23 -21.02 -3.12
C THR A 67 -25.86 -21.66 -3.40
N PHE A 68 -25.36 -22.56 -2.53
CA PHE A 68 -23.95 -22.97 -2.48
C PHE A 68 -23.39 -23.43 -3.83
N ALA A 69 -24.02 -24.41 -4.46
CA ALA A 69 -23.55 -24.96 -5.73
C ALA A 69 -23.51 -23.91 -6.85
N SER A 70 -24.50 -23.01 -6.89
CA SER A 70 -24.61 -21.98 -7.93
C SER A 70 -23.52 -20.93 -7.78
N TRP A 71 -23.33 -20.37 -6.57
CA TRP A 71 -22.32 -19.33 -6.37
C TRP A 71 -20.90 -19.91 -6.38
N HIS A 72 -20.69 -21.12 -5.84
CA HIS A 72 -19.38 -21.79 -5.88
C HIS A 72 -19.00 -22.24 -7.31
N GLY A 73 -19.97 -22.56 -8.16
CA GLY A 73 -19.73 -22.78 -9.60
C GLY A 73 -19.43 -21.49 -10.37
N SER A 74 -19.74 -20.34 -9.79
CA SER A 74 -19.64 -19.01 -10.43
C SER A 74 -18.71 -18.05 -9.67
N LEU A 75 -17.69 -18.58 -8.98
CA LEU A 75 -16.85 -17.84 -8.02
C LEU A 75 -16.35 -16.48 -8.54
N TYR A 76 -15.88 -16.42 -9.79
CA TYR A 76 -15.33 -15.19 -10.38
C TYR A 76 -16.39 -14.15 -10.78
N ARG A 77 -17.66 -14.56 -10.94
CA ARG A 77 -18.76 -13.64 -11.31
C ARG A 77 -19.21 -12.80 -10.13
N GLU A 78 -19.14 -13.35 -8.93
CA GLU A 78 -19.58 -12.70 -7.69
C GLU A 78 -18.43 -12.07 -6.90
N VAL A 79 -17.21 -12.01 -7.45
CA VAL A 79 -16.14 -11.22 -6.82
C VAL A 79 -16.55 -9.75 -6.87
N GLU A 80 -16.93 -9.23 -5.72
CA GLU A 80 -17.23 -7.82 -5.52
C GLU A 80 -16.11 -6.98 -6.13
N ALA A 81 -16.42 -6.23 -7.18
CA ALA A 81 -15.53 -5.20 -7.66
C ALA A 81 -15.37 -4.21 -6.51
N THR A 82 -14.21 -4.21 -5.85
CA THR A 82 -13.89 -3.12 -4.93
C THR A 82 -13.85 -1.87 -5.79
N SER A 83 -14.80 -0.95 -5.60
CA SER A 83 -14.81 0.31 -6.32
C SER A 83 -13.56 1.07 -5.93
N VAL A 84 -12.56 1.05 -6.80
CA VAL A 84 -11.38 1.89 -6.66
C VAL A 84 -11.67 3.19 -7.41
N THR A 85 -11.49 4.33 -6.76
CA THR A 85 -11.48 5.64 -7.41
C THR A 85 -10.03 5.89 -7.84
N PRO A 86 -9.69 5.71 -9.14
CA PRO A 86 -8.32 5.92 -9.60
C PRO A 86 -7.87 7.33 -9.28
N PHE A 87 -6.59 7.47 -8.91
CA PHE A 87 -6.00 8.78 -8.64
C PHE A 87 -6.75 9.64 -7.61
N ALA A 88 -7.54 9.06 -6.68
CA ALA A 88 -8.23 9.85 -5.66
C ALA A 88 -7.26 10.87 -4.98
N PRO A 89 -7.70 12.09 -4.64
CA PRO A 89 -6.80 13.16 -4.19
C PRO A 89 -5.83 12.73 -3.09
N ARG A 90 -6.33 12.00 -2.08
CA ARG A 90 -5.50 11.48 -0.97
C ARG A 90 -4.46 10.45 -1.40
N ALA A 91 -4.74 9.66 -2.43
CA ALA A 91 -3.78 8.72 -2.98
C ALA A 91 -2.65 9.45 -3.72
N ARG A 92 -2.99 10.49 -4.50
CA ARG A 92 -1.96 11.32 -5.17
C ARG A 92 -1.09 12.08 -4.17
N ASP A 93 -1.70 12.73 -3.19
CA ASP A 93 -0.98 13.51 -2.17
C ASP A 93 0.08 12.67 -1.46
N ARG A 94 -0.22 11.39 -1.25
CA ARG A 94 0.66 10.43 -0.56
C ARG A 94 1.77 9.89 -1.45
N ALA A 95 1.54 9.75 -2.75
CA ALA A 95 2.33 8.81 -3.55
C ALA A 95 2.64 9.25 -4.98
N LEU A 96 2.02 10.28 -5.55
CA LEU A 96 2.19 10.61 -6.97
C LEU A 96 3.63 11.00 -7.33
N HIS A 97 4.36 11.63 -6.40
CA HIS A 97 5.76 11.99 -6.58
C HIS A 97 6.69 10.76 -6.65
N ALA A 98 6.37 9.65 -5.98
CA ALA A 98 7.22 8.47 -5.90
C ALA A 98 7.44 7.78 -7.27
N PRO A 99 6.40 7.42 -8.07
CA PRO A 99 6.61 6.86 -9.38
C PRO A 99 7.24 7.88 -10.34
N TYR A 100 6.96 9.18 -10.18
CA TYR A 100 7.62 10.22 -10.98
C TYR A 100 9.13 10.24 -10.76
N VAL A 101 9.57 10.29 -9.49
CA VAL A 101 10.99 10.22 -9.12
C VAL A 101 11.64 8.93 -9.62
N ALA A 102 10.95 7.78 -9.52
CA ALA A 102 11.45 6.52 -10.02
C ALA A 102 11.67 6.56 -11.55
N LEU A 103 10.73 7.13 -12.30
CA LEU A 103 10.86 7.28 -13.76
C LEU A 103 12.02 8.21 -14.11
N VAL A 104 12.13 9.37 -13.46
CA VAL A 104 13.24 10.31 -13.66
C VAL A 104 14.59 9.64 -13.40
N ARG A 105 14.75 8.98 -12.24
CA ARG A 105 15.99 8.30 -11.86
C ARG A 105 16.43 7.21 -12.86
N HIS A 106 15.46 6.48 -13.42
CA HIS A 106 15.74 5.27 -14.17
C HIS A 106 15.65 5.41 -15.68
N LEU A 107 14.99 6.45 -16.20
CA LEU A 107 14.81 6.68 -17.63
C LEU A 107 15.65 7.84 -18.17
N ILE A 108 16.16 8.72 -17.31
CA ILE A 108 17.04 9.81 -17.70
C ILE A 108 18.48 9.42 -17.37
N ASP A 109 19.32 9.36 -18.40
CA ASP A 109 20.74 9.07 -18.22
C ASP A 109 21.41 10.20 -17.44
N GLY A 110 22.22 9.86 -16.42
CA GLY A 110 22.86 10.84 -15.54
C GLY A 110 22.11 11.14 -14.24
N MET A 111 20.86 10.67 -14.10
CA MET A 111 20.05 10.85 -12.89
C MET A 111 20.36 9.85 -11.76
N SER A 112 21.58 9.31 -11.67
CA SER A 112 22.05 8.62 -10.47
C SER A 112 22.19 9.58 -9.28
N ASP A 113 22.49 10.84 -9.56
CA ASP A 113 22.55 11.95 -8.60
C ASP A 113 21.31 12.86 -8.80
N PRO A 114 20.44 13.01 -7.78
CA PRO A 114 19.24 13.85 -7.90
C PRO A 114 19.56 15.35 -8.04
N GLY A 115 20.77 15.79 -7.73
CA GLY A 115 21.21 17.19 -7.94
C GLY A 115 21.39 17.56 -9.41
N MET A 116 21.46 16.57 -10.31
CA MET A 116 21.64 16.81 -11.75
C MET A 116 20.36 17.22 -12.47
N ILE A 117 19.22 17.30 -11.77
CA ILE A 117 17.90 17.55 -12.36
C ILE A 117 17.86 18.80 -13.24
N GLU A 118 18.58 19.87 -12.88
CA GLU A 118 18.63 21.12 -13.66
C GLU A 118 19.19 20.92 -15.08
N HIS A 119 20.10 19.96 -15.27
CA HIS A 119 20.65 19.61 -16.57
C HIS A 119 19.70 18.77 -17.43
N HIS A 120 18.64 18.25 -16.83
CA HIS A 120 17.69 17.31 -17.41
C HIS A 120 16.25 17.85 -17.38
N GLN A 121 16.08 19.17 -17.34
CA GLN A 121 14.77 19.82 -17.20
C GLN A 121 13.78 19.34 -18.28
N GLN A 122 14.16 19.39 -19.55
CA GLN A 122 13.27 18.99 -20.65
C GLN A 122 12.83 17.53 -20.54
N GLU A 123 13.75 16.63 -20.19
CA GLU A 123 13.47 15.20 -20.08
C GLU A 123 12.56 14.89 -18.88
N ALA A 124 12.74 15.63 -17.77
CA ALA A 124 11.89 15.54 -16.60
C ALA A 124 10.45 16.05 -16.90
N GLU A 125 10.33 17.19 -17.57
CA GLU A 125 9.04 17.74 -18.03
C GLU A 125 8.32 16.79 -19.02
N ASP A 126 9.06 16.17 -19.94
CA ASP A 126 8.51 15.19 -20.87
C ASP A 126 7.98 13.93 -20.15
N LEU A 127 8.67 13.46 -19.11
CA LEU A 127 8.19 12.34 -18.28
C LEU A 127 6.95 12.72 -17.48
N LEU A 128 6.91 13.94 -16.93
CA LEU A 128 5.73 14.48 -16.25
C LEU A 128 4.52 14.49 -17.19
N GLU A 129 4.70 14.97 -18.42
CA GLU A 129 3.65 15.00 -19.44
C GLU A 129 3.11 13.59 -19.75
N ARG A 130 3.99 12.61 -19.90
CA ARG A 130 3.59 11.20 -20.12
C ARG A 130 2.74 10.66 -18.97
N ILE A 131 3.06 11.00 -17.72
CA ILE A 131 2.27 10.60 -16.56
C ILE A 131 0.89 11.26 -16.61
N VAL A 132 0.83 12.57 -16.89
CA VAL A 132 -0.45 13.30 -16.95
C VAL A 132 -1.34 12.76 -18.07
N GLN A 133 -0.80 12.50 -19.25
CA GLN A 133 -1.55 11.87 -20.36
C GLN A 133 -2.08 10.49 -19.99
N ARG A 134 -1.31 9.73 -19.19
CA ARG A 134 -1.78 8.42 -18.69
C ARG A 134 -2.94 8.58 -17.72
N ILE A 135 -2.88 9.56 -16.82
CA ILE A 135 -3.95 9.89 -15.88
C ILE A 135 -5.19 10.33 -16.63
N GLU A 136 -5.07 11.25 -17.59
CA GLU A 136 -6.18 11.76 -18.41
C GLU A 136 -6.95 10.66 -19.14
N ARG A 137 -6.24 9.65 -19.66
CA ARG A 137 -6.87 8.48 -20.32
C ARG A 137 -7.69 7.59 -19.36
N ILE A 138 -7.40 7.63 -18.06
CA ILE A 138 -8.05 6.78 -17.04
C ILE A 138 -9.13 7.58 -16.32
N ASP A 139 -8.81 8.79 -15.88
CA ASP A 139 -9.68 9.73 -15.20
C ASP A 139 -9.34 11.18 -15.63
N PRO A 140 -10.04 11.73 -16.64
CA PRO A 140 -9.81 13.08 -17.15
C PRO A 140 -9.93 14.17 -16.08
N SER A 141 -10.81 13.97 -15.09
CA SER A 141 -11.07 14.97 -14.05
C SER A 141 -9.87 15.16 -13.12
N GLU A 142 -9.02 14.14 -13.01
CA GLU A 142 -7.88 14.12 -12.12
C GLU A 142 -6.55 14.52 -12.78
N ALA A 143 -6.55 14.71 -14.12
CA ALA A 143 -5.35 15.08 -14.87
C ALA A 143 -4.82 16.48 -14.51
N ALA A 144 -5.68 17.50 -14.47
CA ALA A 144 -5.27 18.86 -14.13
C ALA A 144 -4.75 19.00 -12.67
N PRO A 145 -5.44 18.43 -11.65
CA PRO A 145 -4.89 18.36 -10.29
C PRO A 145 -3.55 17.62 -10.21
N ALA A 146 -3.40 16.48 -10.88
CA ALA A 146 -2.16 15.71 -10.88
C ALA A 146 -1.00 16.49 -11.52
N ARG A 147 -1.25 17.16 -12.65
CA ARG A 147 -0.27 18.04 -13.30
C ARG A 147 0.21 19.13 -12.35
N LYS A 148 -0.72 19.82 -11.69
CA LYS A 148 -0.38 20.87 -10.71
C LYS A 148 0.53 20.32 -9.60
N GLN A 149 0.18 19.17 -9.03
CA GLN A 149 0.98 18.55 -7.97
C GLN A 149 2.38 18.13 -8.43
N LEU A 150 2.51 17.60 -9.65
CA LEU A 150 3.81 17.22 -10.20
C LEU A 150 4.67 18.43 -10.55
N ASN A 151 4.08 19.50 -11.10
CA ASN A 151 4.79 20.74 -11.37
C ASN A 151 5.30 21.36 -10.07
N GLU A 152 4.44 21.51 -9.04
CA GLU A 152 4.85 22.03 -7.74
C GLU A 152 5.98 21.20 -7.10
N PHE A 153 5.95 19.88 -7.29
CA PHE A 153 7.02 19.00 -6.80
C PHE A 153 8.32 19.17 -7.60
N LEU A 154 8.23 19.28 -8.94
CA LEU A 154 9.38 19.46 -9.82
C LEU A 154 10.05 20.83 -9.60
N ASP A 155 9.26 21.90 -9.49
CA ASP A 155 9.74 23.24 -9.15
C ASP A 155 10.50 23.21 -7.82
N GLY A 156 9.92 22.57 -6.80
CA GLY A 156 10.59 22.40 -5.50
C GLY A 156 11.85 21.54 -5.56
N TRP A 157 11.99 20.65 -6.55
CA TRP A 157 13.21 19.87 -6.78
C TRP A 157 14.28 20.75 -7.43
N PHE A 158 13.93 21.56 -8.44
CA PHE A 158 14.87 22.53 -9.03
C PHE A 158 15.38 23.54 -7.99
N ASP A 159 14.53 23.99 -7.07
CA ASP A 159 14.93 24.89 -5.98
C ASP A 159 15.83 24.22 -4.92
N PHE A 160 15.93 22.88 -4.91
CA PHE A 160 16.67 22.13 -3.90
C PHE A 160 18.16 22.02 -4.24
N GLN A 161 18.88 23.12 -4.05
CA GLN A 161 20.32 23.21 -4.27
C GLN A 161 21.13 22.23 -3.40
N GLY A 162 22.15 21.60 -4.00
CA GLY A 162 23.12 20.74 -3.29
C GLY A 162 22.61 19.36 -2.89
N LEU A 163 21.50 18.91 -3.49
CA LEU A 163 20.91 17.60 -3.28
C LEU A 163 21.83 16.48 -3.80
N ARG A 164 22.09 15.46 -2.97
CA ARG A 164 22.97 14.32 -3.34
C ARG A 164 22.30 12.95 -3.24
N SER A 165 21.15 12.92 -2.57
CA SER A 165 20.49 11.67 -2.17
C SER A 165 19.01 11.72 -2.49
N TYR A 166 18.51 10.68 -3.15
CA TYR A 166 17.08 10.55 -3.41
C TYR A 166 16.29 10.24 -2.14
N TRP A 167 16.87 9.44 -1.26
CA TRP A 167 16.23 9.02 -0.01
C TRP A 167 17.24 9.12 1.13
N SER A 168 16.87 9.81 2.19
CA SER A 168 17.59 9.74 3.46
C SER A 168 16.64 10.13 4.57
N ASP A 169 16.66 9.33 5.62
CA ASP A 169 16.05 9.75 6.85
C ASP A 169 16.95 10.74 7.56
N HIS A 170 18.27 10.56 7.64
CA HIS A 170 19.10 11.36 8.58
C HIS A 170 19.65 12.67 8.00
N GLU A 171 19.74 12.77 6.68
CA GLU A 171 20.41 13.87 5.97
C GLU A 171 19.45 14.57 5.01
N GLN A 172 19.89 15.65 4.36
CA GLN A 172 19.11 16.28 3.29
C GLN A 172 19.04 15.37 2.06
N ALA A 173 17.82 15.14 1.56
CA ALA A 173 17.51 14.23 0.48
C ALA A 173 16.17 14.63 -0.13
N LEU A 174 15.86 14.14 -1.32
CA LEU A 174 14.60 14.46 -2.01
C LEU A 174 13.40 13.92 -1.24
N LEU A 175 13.50 12.66 -0.80
CA LEU A 175 12.46 11.91 -0.12
C LEU A 175 12.95 11.46 1.26
N SER A 176 11.99 11.28 2.17
CA SER A 176 12.22 10.69 3.50
C SER A 176 11.00 9.87 3.94
N SER A 177 11.18 9.00 4.94
CA SER A 177 10.07 8.26 5.53
C SER A 177 9.02 9.21 6.11
N ALA A 178 7.75 8.94 5.80
CA ALA A 178 6.63 9.68 6.37
C ALA A 178 6.58 9.58 7.91
N GLU A 179 6.97 8.43 8.47
CA GLU A 179 7.07 8.20 9.91
C GLU A 179 8.17 9.06 10.54
N THR A 180 9.35 9.06 9.93
CA THR A 180 10.48 9.90 10.35
C THR A 180 10.16 11.38 10.26
N ALA A 181 9.50 11.82 9.19
CA ALA A 181 9.05 13.20 9.02
C ALA A 181 8.03 13.60 10.11
N ALA A 182 7.07 12.73 10.41
CA ALA A 182 6.08 12.96 11.47
C ALA A 182 6.73 13.08 12.85
N ALA A 183 7.71 12.22 13.17
CA ALA A 183 8.42 12.26 14.44
C ALA A 183 9.24 13.54 14.65
N ARG A 184 9.71 14.18 13.57
CA ARG A 184 10.57 15.38 13.63
C ARG A 184 9.78 16.69 13.73
N GLY A 185 8.54 16.68 13.27
CA GLY A 185 7.73 17.89 13.10
C GLY A 185 8.31 18.86 12.05
N ASN A 186 7.83 20.10 12.07
CA ASN A 186 8.19 21.15 11.08
C ASN A 186 9.57 21.77 11.32
N ARG A 187 10.64 20.97 11.32
CA ARG A 187 12.02 21.49 11.40
C ARG A 187 12.44 22.05 10.04
N SER A 188 12.85 23.32 10.03
CA SER A 188 13.26 24.06 8.82
C SER A 188 14.31 23.32 7.97
N ARG A 189 15.26 22.61 8.59
CA ARG A 189 16.33 21.86 7.90
C ARG A 189 15.82 20.81 6.90
N TYR A 190 14.60 20.29 7.09
CA TYR A 190 13.99 19.26 6.26
C TYR A 190 12.84 19.77 5.39
N LYS A 191 12.65 21.10 5.27
CA LYS A 191 11.50 21.71 4.59
C LYS A 191 11.36 21.29 3.11
N GLY A 192 12.47 20.98 2.44
CA GLY A 192 12.49 20.52 1.04
C GLY A 192 12.30 19.02 0.84
N GLN A 193 12.26 18.21 1.90
CA GLN A 193 12.09 16.76 1.76
C GLN A 193 10.62 16.41 1.63
N LYS A 194 10.28 15.58 0.65
CA LYS A 194 8.91 15.07 0.50
C LYS A 194 8.72 13.81 1.34
N PRO A 195 7.85 13.85 2.38
CA PRO A 195 7.53 12.67 3.17
C PRO A 195 6.85 11.63 2.29
N THR A 196 7.36 10.42 2.31
CA THR A 196 6.92 9.32 1.44
C THR A 196 6.63 8.10 2.32
N PRO A 197 5.42 7.52 2.24
CA PRO A 197 5.08 6.36 3.04
C PRO A 197 5.82 5.12 2.55
N ASN A 198 6.28 4.29 3.48
CA ASN A 198 6.86 2.98 3.14
C ASN A 198 5.80 1.96 2.68
N SER A 199 4.52 2.27 2.89
CA SER A 199 3.38 1.44 2.50
C SER A 199 2.15 2.32 2.21
N LEU A 200 1.45 2.04 1.11
CA LEU A 200 0.15 2.69 0.81
C LEU A 200 -1.03 2.08 1.55
N ARG A 201 -0.78 1.05 2.38
CA ARG A 201 -1.80 0.51 3.27
C ARG A 201 -2.13 1.57 4.32
N SER A 202 -3.39 1.61 4.74
CA SER A 202 -3.80 2.35 5.94
C SER A 202 -3.18 1.69 7.16
N VAL A 203 -1.91 2.00 7.42
CA VAL A 203 -1.25 1.68 8.68
C VAL A 203 -1.17 2.99 9.44
N GLU A 204 -1.77 3.02 10.63
CA GLU A 204 -1.54 4.14 11.54
C GLU A 204 -0.02 4.25 11.78
N PRO A 205 0.53 5.48 11.86
CA PRO A 205 1.93 5.64 12.18
C PRO A 205 2.22 4.92 13.50
N SER A 206 3.14 3.96 13.46
CA SER A 206 3.54 3.22 14.65
C SER A 206 4.16 4.21 15.63
N THR A 207 3.49 4.43 16.76
CA THR A 207 4.02 5.27 17.83
C THR A 207 4.97 4.42 18.67
N PRO A 208 6.26 4.77 18.79
CA PRO A 208 7.13 4.09 19.72
C PRO A 208 6.64 4.39 21.14
N PHE A 209 6.23 3.35 21.87
CA PHE A 209 5.98 3.45 23.30
C PHE A 209 7.12 2.77 24.04
N VAL A 210 7.56 3.38 25.13
CA VAL A 210 8.51 2.79 26.07
C VAL A 210 7.69 2.27 27.24
N LEU A 211 7.76 0.97 27.50
CA LEU A 211 7.21 0.39 28.72
C LEU A 211 8.18 0.72 29.86
N LEU A 212 7.78 1.64 30.75
CA LEU A 212 8.53 1.88 31.98
C LEU A 212 8.09 0.85 33.01
N GLU A 213 8.98 -0.08 33.38
CA GLU A 213 8.70 -1.13 34.38
C GLU A 213 8.52 -0.58 35.82
N ALA A 214 8.78 0.71 36.04
CA ALA A 214 8.50 1.39 37.30
C ALA A 214 8.05 2.85 37.08
N PRO A 215 7.10 3.36 37.87
CA PRO A 215 6.81 4.79 37.89
C PRO A 215 8.06 5.54 38.38
N ARG A 216 8.51 6.55 37.63
CA ARG A 216 9.51 7.50 38.14
C ARG A 216 8.91 8.15 39.39
N SER A 217 9.47 7.83 40.57
CA SER A 217 9.20 8.56 41.80
C SER A 217 9.48 10.03 41.53
N ARG A 218 8.54 10.88 41.94
CA ARG A 218 8.54 12.33 41.69
C ARG A 218 9.45 13.06 42.69
N GLU A 219 10.56 12.47 43.07
CA GLU A 219 11.50 12.95 44.08
C GLU A 219 12.93 12.88 43.53
N GLU A 220 13.27 13.79 42.62
CA GLU A 220 14.66 14.21 42.34
C GLU A 220 14.62 15.44 41.41
N ALA A 221 13.75 16.39 41.75
CA ALA A 221 13.76 17.73 41.18
C ALA A 221 13.58 18.75 42.33
N ARG A 222 14.53 18.73 43.26
CA ARG A 222 14.95 19.87 44.09
C ARG A 222 16.40 19.70 44.50
#